data_AF-A0A958X7Q0-F1
#
_entry.id   AF-A0A958X7Q0-F1
#
_cell.length_a   1.000
_cell.length_b   1.000
_cell.length_c   1.000
_cell.angle_alpha   90.00
_cell.angle_beta   90.00
_cell.angle_gamma   90.00
#
_symmetry.space_group_name_H-M   'P 1'
#
loop_
_entity.id
_entity.type
_entity.pdbx_description
1 polymer ?
#
loop_
_entity_poly.entity_id
_entity_poly.type
_entity_poly.pdbx_seq_one_letter_code
_entity_poly.pdbx_strand_id
1 'polypeptide(L)'
;MPAHPDEKADILQSIFIAHFNIDSDRFDWEQTLERLDEQFKLLGNLVFLEQLLQNEFQKEIPLLENISTAFHTPKDVLEIVMKEV
;
A
#
# COMPACT_ATOMS: atom_id res chain seq x y z
N MET A 1 -16.05 19.10 4.66
CA MET A 1 -14.67 19.00 4.15
C MET A 1 -14.61 17.69 3.39
N PRO A 2 -14.43 17.68 2.05
CA PRO A 2 -14.29 16.42 1.35
C PRO A 2 -12.92 15.82 1.67
N ALA A 3 -12.88 14.56 2.07
CA ALA A 3 -11.65 13.80 2.11
C ALA A 3 -11.15 13.68 0.66
N HIS A 4 -10.06 14.36 0.34
CA HIS A 4 -9.46 14.29 -0.98
C HIS A 4 -8.80 12.91 -1.15
N PRO A 5 -9.12 12.14 -2.21
CA PRO A 5 -8.51 10.84 -2.47
C PRO A 5 -6.98 10.94 -2.60
N ASP A 6 -6.48 12.13 -2.93
CA ASP A 6 -5.07 12.47 -3.04
C ASP A 6 -4.32 12.32 -1.71
N GLU A 7 -4.92 12.64 -0.56
CA GLU A 7 -4.20 12.64 0.73
C GLU A 7 -3.85 11.22 1.19
N LYS A 8 -4.80 10.27 1.03
CA LYS A 8 -4.56 8.84 1.31
C LYS A 8 -3.55 8.26 0.33
N ALA A 9 -3.62 8.66 -0.94
CA ALA A 9 -2.67 8.23 -1.97
C ALA A 9 -1.26 8.73 -1.67
N ASP A 10 -1.12 9.98 -1.22
CA ASP A 10 0.17 10.60 -0.87
C ASP A 10 0.80 9.93 0.36
N ILE A 11 -0.01 9.61 1.39
CA ILE A 11 0.43 8.84 2.57
C ILE A 11 0.87 7.44 2.14
N LEU A 12 0.06 6.76 1.33
CA LEU A 12 0.39 5.42 0.87
C LEU A 12 1.69 5.43 0.08
N GLN A 13 1.79 6.30 -0.93
CA GLN A 13 2.99 6.47 -1.75
C GLN A 13 4.21 6.81 -0.89
N SER A 14 4.07 7.69 0.10
CA SER A 14 5.13 8.01 1.05
C SER A 14 5.54 6.80 1.88
N ILE A 15 4.61 5.97 2.35
CA ILE A 15 4.91 4.73 3.07
C ILE A 15 5.68 3.77 2.14
N PHE A 16 5.22 3.63 0.90
CA PHE A 16 5.90 2.80 -0.09
C PHE A 16 7.33 3.27 -0.35
N ILE A 17 7.56 4.57 -0.53
CA ILE A 17 8.90 5.11 -0.81
C ILE A 17 9.80 5.16 0.44
N ALA A 18 9.23 5.41 1.62
CA ALA A 18 9.99 5.57 2.85
C ALA A 18 10.34 4.23 3.50
N HIS A 19 9.45 3.23 3.40
CA HIS A 19 9.63 1.92 4.02
C HIS A 19 10.07 0.83 3.03
N PHE A 20 9.79 1.01 1.74
CA PHE A 20 10.26 0.13 0.67
C PHE A 20 11.23 0.91 -0.19
N ASN A 21 12.22 0.24 -0.77
CA ASN A 21 13.31 0.91 -1.48
C ASN A 21 12.87 1.26 -2.92
N ILE A 22 11.69 1.88 -3.03
CA ILE A 22 11.03 2.26 -4.28
C ILE A 22 11.27 3.75 -4.49
N ASP A 23 12.02 4.11 -5.53
CA ASP A 23 12.13 5.49 -5.96
C ASP A 23 10.76 6.04 -6.37
N SER A 24 10.48 7.30 -6.04
CA SER A 24 9.27 8.01 -6.50
C SER A 24 9.13 8.00 -8.03
N ASP A 25 10.25 7.99 -8.76
CA ASP A 25 10.31 7.91 -10.22
C ASP A 25 10.00 6.50 -10.77
N ARG A 26 10.17 5.47 -9.93
CA ARG A 26 9.87 4.06 -10.24
C ARG A 26 8.54 3.59 -9.66
N PHE A 27 7.93 4.39 -8.80
CA PHE A 27 6.66 4.06 -8.19
C PHE A 27 5.56 4.12 -9.25
N ASP A 28 5.04 2.96 -9.62
CA ASP A 28 3.99 2.81 -10.61
C ASP A 28 2.73 2.21 -9.96
N TRP A 29 1.65 3.00 -9.96
CA TRP A 29 0.36 2.62 -9.39
C TRP A 29 -0.34 1.47 -10.14
N GLU A 30 0.04 1.21 -11.39
CA GLU A 30 -0.55 0.16 -12.24
C GLU A 30 0.29 -1.12 -12.25
N GLN A 31 1.46 -1.09 -11.60
CA GLN A 31 2.33 -2.23 -11.45
C GLN A 31 1.99 -3.06 -10.21
N THR A 32 2.18 -4.38 -10.28
CA THR A 32 1.94 -5.26 -9.14
C THR A 32 2.95 -5.00 -8.03
N LEU A 33 2.51 -5.15 -6.78
CA LEU A 33 3.37 -4.93 -5.61
C LEU A 33 4.65 -5.79 -5.68
N GLU A 34 4.53 -7.04 -6.14
CA GLU A 34 5.66 -7.94 -6.34
C GLU A 34 6.69 -7.40 -7.36
N ARG A 35 6.25 -6.67 -8.38
CA ARG A 35 7.15 -6.09 -9.40
C ARG A 35 7.76 -4.76 -8.96
N LEU A 36 7.00 -3.98 -8.19
CA LEU A 36 7.49 -2.75 -7.58
C LEU A 36 8.66 -3.02 -6.65
N ASP A 37 8.51 -4.01 -5.78
CA ASP A 37 9.59 -4.46 -4.92
C ASP A 37 9.48 -5.98 -4.69
N GLU A 38 10.56 -6.70 -4.95
CA GLU A 38 10.61 -8.14 -4.72
C GLU A 38 10.44 -8.50 -3.24
N GLN A 39 10.64 -7.54 -2.33
CA GLN A 39 10.37 -7.68 -0.90
C GLN A 39 8.88 -7.96 -0.63
N PHE A 40 7.95 -7.52 -1.47
CA PHE A 40 6.53 -7.86 -1.35
C PHE A 40 6.22 -9.34 -1.61
N LYS A 41 7.17 -10.12 -2.14
CA LYS A 41 7.05 -11.60 -2.18
C LYS A 41 7.10 -12.21 -0.78
N LEU A 42 7.71 -11.51 0.17
CA LEU A 42 7.79 -11.96 1.56
C LEU A 42 6.52 -11.53 2.30
N LEU A 43 5.78 -12.53 2.79
CA LEU A 43 4.63 -12.34 3.68
C LEU A 43 4.95 -11.38 4.84
N GLY A 44 6.16 -11.41 5.38
CA GLY A 44 6.58 -10.50 6.45
C GLY A 44 6.52 -9.02 6.06
N ASN A 45 6.81 -8.68 4.80
CA ASN A 45 6.73 -7.30 4.31
C ASN A 45 5.29 -6.86 4.04
N LEU A 46 4.41 -7.80 3.64
CA LEU A 46 2.97 -7.56 3.58
C LEU A 46 2.39 -7.29 4.97
N VAL A 47 2.75 -8.10 5.97
CA VAL A 47 2.37 -7.87 7.37
C VAL A 47 2.87 -6.50 7.84
N PHE A 48 4.10 -6.14 7.47
CA PHE A 48 4.68 -4.86 7.84
C PHE A 48 3.94 -3.68 7.20
N LEU A 49 3.63 -3.76 5.90
CA LEU A 49 2.80 -2.77 5.20
C LEU A 49 1.44 -2.63 5.88
N GLU A 50 0.81 -3.75 6.19
CA GLU A 50 -0.48 -3.79 6.87
C GLU A 50 -0.41 -3.07 8.22
N GLN A 51 0.57 -3.39 9.06
CA GLN A 51 0.75 -2.71 10.36
C GLN A 51 1.03 -1.21 10.23
N LEU A 52 1.81 -0.79 9.22
CA LEU A 52 2.05 0.62 8.96
C LEU A 52 0.76 1.35 8.62
N LEU A 53 -0.04 0.79 7.71
CA LEU A 53 -1.31 1.39 7.31
C LEU A 53 -2.31 1.38 8.45
N GLN A 54 -2.39 0.29 9.23
CA GLN A 54 -3.24 0.23 10.41
C GLN A 54 -2.86 1.28 11.46
N ASN A 55 -1.57 1.53 11.65
CA ASN A 55 -1.08 2.53 12.59
C ASN A 55 -1.34 3.97 12.10
N GLU A 56 -1.12 4.24 10.82
CA GLU A 56 -1.36 5.57 10.22
C GLU A 56 -2.84 5.92 10.16
N PHE A 57 -3.68 4.98 9.73
CA PHE A 57 -5.13 5.20 9.59
C PHE A 57 -5.93 4.89 10.87
N GLN A 58 -5.26 4.36 11.91
CA GLN A 58 -5.87 3.90 13.17
C GLN A 58 -7.07 2.97 12.97
N LYS A 59 -7.02 2.13 11.93
CA LYS A 59 -8.09 1.24 11.48
C LYS A 59 -7.52 -0.14 11.19
N GLU A 60 -8.30 -1.19 11.42
CA GLU A 60 -7.94 -2.52 10.94
C GLU A 60 -8.12 -2.58 9.43
N ILE A 61 -7.03 -2.77 8.70
CA ILE A 61 -7.02 -2.90 7.24
C ILE A 61 -6.50 -4.32 6.96
N PRO A 62 -7.36 -5.29 6.61
CA PRO A 62 -6.96 -6.67 6.36
C PRO A 62 -6.40 -6.80 4.93
N LEU A 63 -5.20 -6.26 4.71
CA LEU A 63 -4.52 -6.31 3.42
C LEU A 63 -4.18 -7.75 3.04
N LEU A 64 -3.55 -8.52 3.93
CA LEU A 64 -3.13 -9.88 3.62
C LEU A 64 -4.27 -10.80 3.16
N GLU A 65 -5.48 -10.55 3.64
CA GLU A 65 -6.68 -11.32 3.29
C GLU A 65 -7.32 -10.84 1.98
N ASN A 66 -7.09 -9.58 1.59
CA ASN A 66 -7.74 -8.94 0.44
C ASN A 66 -6.81 -8.66 -0.75
N ILE A 67 -5.49 -8.67 -0.55
CA ILE A 67 -4.50 -8.46 -1.61
C ILE A 67 -3.55 -9.65 -1.75
N SER A 68 -3.14 -9.85 -2.98
CA SER A 68 -2.08 -10.77 -3.38
C SER A 68 -1.07 -9.99 -4.19
N THR A 69 0.16 -9.89 -3.71
CA THR A 69 1.21 -9.03 -4.31
C THR A 69 1.57 -9.40 -5.74
N ALA A 70 1.30 -10.64 -6.15
CA ALA A 70 1.46 -11.13 -7.52
C ALA A 70 0.38 -10.60 -8.50
N PHE A 71 -0.77 -10.15 -8.00
CA PHE A 71 -1.93 -9.77 -8.83
C PHE A 71 -2.44 -8.35 -8.55
N HIS A 72 -2.24 -7.85 -7.33
CA HIS A 72 -2.74 -6.57 -6.87
C HIS A 72 -1.64 -5.52 -6.95
N THR A 73 -2.09 -4.30 -7.22
CA THR A 73 -1.27 -3.10 -7.41
C THR A 73 -1.39 -2.18 -6.19
N PRO A 74 -0.54 -1.15 -6.04
CA PRO A 74 -0.73 -0.13 -5.02
C PRO A 74 -2.08 0.57 -5.12
N LYS A 75 -2.68 0.64 -6.32
CA LYS A 75 -4.03 1.15 -6.52
C LYS A 75 -5.06 0.30 -5.77
N ASP A 76 -4.97 -1.02 -5.85
CA ASP A 76 -5.87 -1.91 -5.11
C ASP A 76 -5.71 -1.73 -3.59
N VAL A 77 -4.48 -1.56 -3.11
CA VAL A 77 -4.18 -1.24 -1.70
C VAL A 77 -4.89 0.04 -1.30
N LEU A 78 -4.75 1.09 -2.12
CA LEU A 78 -5.41 2.36 -1.89
C LEU A 78 -6.93 2.23 -1.87
N GLU A 79 -7.52 1.45 -2.79
CA GLU A 79 -8.97 1.22 -2.82
C GLU A 79 -9.46 0.52 -1.55
N ILE A 80 -8.72 -0.46 -1.03
CA ILE A 80 -9.04 -1.13 0.24
C ILE A 80 -8.96 -0.13 1.40
N VAL A 81 -7.89 0.65 1.47
CA VAL A 81 -7.74 1.70 2.49
C VAL A 81 -8.87 2.73 2.38
N MET A 82 -9.27 3.10 1.16
CA MET A 82 -10.40 4.02 0.93
C MET A 82 -11.74 3.44 1.35
N LYS A 83 -11.92 2.13 1.20
CA LYS A 83 -13.15 1.43 1.56
C LYS A 83 -13.31 1.28 3.07
N GLU A 84 -12.20 1.08 3.79
CA GLU A 84 -12.20 0.86 5.24
C GLU A 84 -12.13 2.17 6.06
N VAL A 85 -11.50 3.22 5.54
CA VAL A 85 -11.32 4.53 6.22
C VAL A 85 -12.41 5.53 5.86
#